data_AF-A0A0V1JCJ6-F1
#
_entry.id   AF-A0A0V1JCJ6-F1
#
_cell.length_a   1.000
_cell.length_b   1.000
_cell.length_c   1.000
_cell.angle_alpha   90.00
_cell.angle_beta   90.00
_cell.angle_gamma   90.00
#
_symmetry.space_group_name_H-M   'P 1'
#
loop_
_entity.id
_entity.type
_entity.pdbx_description
1 polymer ?
#
loop_
_entity_poly.entity_id
_entity_poly.type
_entity_poly.pdbx_seq_one_letter_code
_entity_poly.pdbx_strand_id
1 'polypeptide(L)'
;LIVILMQLWQCKSILFAAYLKDDQMTCVLDQLEVSSSSLELYEMQILWNKTFDECILICNLLHLENKCNAIKYYQTLMKCYLLAAPINSTTTETQHQSYKIFFIYGCLKGSYYLHEIGNYSMLVSGGTFISVQLEILNLTIITERRPTVDSIRSKIIENNEKASTGDCVVTCYARSWHNGCNAVVYNPKTSLCTLLKHETPKPPITFTHHGMTLMLLLHLVLPWDVKVNSVRIEATHNISYELRAESGTTKNTEKIRDPNTKQAKRISTKSFVHLYRYMEVCEVNIIHNRKIENVTRVQVILNVRSLNRCLHFCRPWLRQFFYCAIIYSKHNYKCELLIRSTERSSTRFVDDEEKLAELLNCHADRQSQRRNNPPPMQYYLKETGEICVLEFYNATQLRGFYPIETLENVENIKSCIFACRLRYSSYICLAINYTMKKQCTLFRQDLRHKIYNVESQSLFAEILFCEPGTLADEIFDF
;
A
#
# COMPACT_ATOMS: atom_id res chain seq x y z
N LEU A 1 -19.31 -41.59 18.49
CA LEU A 1 -19.35 -40.89 17.17
C LEU A 1 -19.53 -39.36 17.26
N ILE A 2 -19.45 -38.71 18.43
CA ILE A 2 -19.65 -37.25 18.59
C ILE A 2 -18.32 -36.51 18.90
N VAL A 3 -17.18 -37.21 18.93
CA VAL A 3 -15.87 -36.64 19.29
C VAL A 3 -15.02 -36.24 18.06
N ILE A 4 -15.51 -36.46 16.84
CA ILE A 4 -14.72 -36.28 15.59
C ILE A 4 -14.76 -34.85 15.02
N LEU A 5 -15.46 -33.89 15.63
CA LEU A 5 -15.66 -32.55 15.04
C LEU A 5 -14.91 -31.39 15.72
N MET A 6 -13.90 -31.65 16.56
CA MET A 6 -13.34 -30.60 17.43
C MET A 6 -12.02 -29.90 17.01
N GLN A 7 -11.40 -30.23 15.88
CA GLN A 7 -10.09 -29.62 15.51
C GLN A 7 -9.92 -29.27 14.02
N LEU A 8 -10.96 -28.73 13.40
CA LEU A 8 -10.81 -28.07 12.10
C LEU A 8 -10.90 -26.55 12.33
N TRP A 9 -9.96 -25.81 11.73
CA TRP A 9 -10.00 -24.36 11.48
C TRP A 9 -8.98 -23.50 12.22
N GLN A 10 -7.72 -23.92 12.17
CA GLN A 10 -6.66 -22.99 11.76
C GLN A 10 -6.61 -23.05 10.22
N CYS A 11 -6.44 -21.92 9.52
CA CYS A 11 -6.35 -21.91 8.06
C CYS A 11 -5.27 -22.91 7.61
N LYS A 12 -5.64 -23.80 6.68
CA LYS A 12 -4.82 -24.95 6.26
C LYS A 12 -3.52 -24.53 5.55
N SER A 13 -3.52 -23.31 5.03
CA SER A 13 -2.44 -22.56 4.39
C SER A 13 -2.72 -21.08 4.69
N ILE A 14 -1.69 -20.31 5.02
CA ILE A 14 -1.79 -18.86 5.11
C ILE A 14 -0.60 -18.29 4.36
N LEU A 15 -0.89 -17.78 3.16
CA LEU A 15 0.07 -17.11 2.32
C LEU A 15 0.23 -15.66 2.80
N PHE A 16 1.47 -15.19 2.97
CA PHE A 16 1.78 -13.84 3.42
C PHE A 16 3.03 -13.28 2.73
N ALA A 17 3.06 -11.95 2.58
CA ALA A 17 4.21 -11.23 2.06
C ALA A 17 5.05 -10.68 3.22
N ALA A 18 6.29 -11.17 3.33
CA ALA A 18 7.25 -10.75 4.36
C ALA A 18 8.34 -9.86 3.77
N TYR A 19 8.59 -8.71 4.38
CA TYR A 19 9.66 -7.78 4.00
C TYR A 19 10.91 -8.00 4.85
N LEU A 20 11.99 -8.41 4.19
CA LEU A 20 13.32 -8.61 4.75
C LEU A 20 14.10 -7.30 4.60
N LYS A 21 14.23 -6.58 5.71
CA LYS A 21 14.67 -5.17 5.72
C LYS A 21 16.13 -5.00 5.29
N ASP A 22 17.00 -5.85 5.81
CA ASP A 22 18.45 -5.71 5.61
C ASP A 22 18.84 -5.97 4.15
N ASP A 23 18.05 -6.79 3.46
CA ASP A 23 18.29 -7.18 2.07
C ASP A 23 17.37 -6.48 1.06
N GLN A 24 16.45 -5.65 1.57
CA GLN A 24 15.46 -4.91 0.78
C GLN A 24 14.66 -5.83 -0.17
N MET A 25 14.24 -6.99 0.33
CA MET A 25 13.48 -7.97 -0.42
C MET A 25 12.10 -8.22 0.20
N THR A 26 11.09 -8.43 -0.64
CA THR A 26 9.81 -9.00 -0.21
C THR A 26 9.76 -10.45 -0.67
N CYS A 27 9.40 -11.35 0.25
CA CYS A 27 9.25 -12.78 -0.01
C CYS A 27 7.81 -13.20 0.19
N VAL A 28 7.30 -14.04 -0.70
CA VAL A 28 5.99 -14.65 -0.61
C VAL A 28 6.14 -16.00 0.09
N LEU A 29 5.54 -16.12 1.25
CA LEU A 29 5.71 -17.26 2.16
C LEU A 29 4.37 -17.90 2.47
N ASP A 30 4.34 -19.22 2.62
CA ASP A 30 3.20 -19.95 3.18
C ASP A 30 3.61 -20.69 4.44
N GLN A 31 2.80 -20.60 5.49
CA GLN A 31 3.02 -21.34 6.72
C GLN A 31 2.12 -22.57 6.77
N LEU A 32 2.73 -23.75 6.68
CA LEU A 32 2.03 -25.04 6.70
C LEU A 32 2.47 -25.90 7.91
N GLU A 33 1.55 -26.71 8.41
CA GLU A 33 1.88 -27.78 9.37
C GLU A 33 2.16 -29.09 8.62
N VAL A 34 3.35 -29.65 8.82
CA VAL A 34 3.80 -30.87 8.15
C VAL A 34 4.09 -31.95 9.21
N SER A 35 3.65 -33.18 8.98
CA SER A 35 3.89 -34.28 9.91
C SER A 35 5.38 -34.66 9.97
N SER A 36 5.86 -35.00 11.16
CA SER A 36 7.23 -35.47 11.42
C SER A 36 7.68 -36.57 10.46
N SER A 37 6.83 -37.57 10.22
CA SER A 37 7.11 -38.69 9.31
C SER A 37 7.35 -38.25 7.86
N SER A 38 6.71 -37.17 7.41
CA SER A 38 6.91 -36.64 6.06
C SER A 38 8.24 -35.88 5.94
N LEU A 39 8.71 -35.28 7.03
CA LEU A 39 9.97 -34.54 7.07
C LEU A 39 11.21 -35.44 7.07
N GLU A 40 11.10 -36.67 7.58
CA GLU A 40 12.18 -37.66 7.53
C GLU A 40 12.51 -38.12 6.09
N LEU A 41 11.57 -37.93 5.16
CA LEU A 41 11.74 -38.28 3.75
C LEU A 41 12.43 -37.18 2.93
N TYR A 42 12.58 -35.96 3.48
CA TYR A 42 13.22 -34.86 2.79
C TYR A 42 14.70 -34.75 3.15
N GLU A 43 15.52 -34.49 2.12
CA GLU A 43 16.91 -34.15 2.33
C GLU A 43 16.99 -32.78 3.02
N MET A 44 17.66 -32.71 4.17
CA MET A 44 17.73 -31.52 5.02
C MET A 44 19.16 -31.01 5.14
N GLN A 45 19.37 -29.75 4.78
CA GLN A 45 20.59 -29.03 5.14
C GLN A 45 20.35 -28.24 6.42
N ILE A 46 21.23 -28.40 7.40
CA ILE A 46 21.14 -27.71 8.68
C ILE A 46 22.02 -26.46 8.65
N LEU A 47 21.42 -25.31 8.95
CA LEU A 47 22.13 -24.06 9.19
C LEU A 47 22.00 -23.65 10.65
N TRP A 48 23.13 -23.34 11.25
CA TRP A 48 23.24 -22.87 12.63
C TRP A 48 23.57 -21.39 12.65
N ASN A 49 23.15 -20.71 13.72
CA ASN A 49 23.42 -19.29 13.94
C ASN A 49 22.99 -18.42 12.76
N LYS A 50 21.75 -18.64 12.29
CA LYS A 50 21.11 -17.88 11.23
C LYS A 50 19.80 -17.30 11.71
N THR A 51 19.51 -16.06 11.32
CA THR A 51 18.21 -15.42 11.54
C THR A 51 17.17 -16.02 10.60
N PHE A 52 15.89 -15.77 10.89
CA PHE A 52 14.80 -16.18 10.02
C PHE A 52 14.97 -15.65 8.58
N ASP A 53 15.32 -14.36 8.46
CA ASP A 53 15.52 -13.67 7.18
C ASP A 53 16.70 -14.29 6.41
N GLU A 54 17.84 -14.52 7.09
CA GLU A 54 19.00 -15.17 6.46
C GLU A 54 18.66 -16.58 5.95
N CYS A 55 17.88 -17.35 6.72
CA CYS A 55 17.41 -18.67 6.31
C CYS A 55 16.54 -18.62 5.06
N ILE A 56 15.63 -17.64 4.96
CA ILE A 56 14.81 -17.43 3.77
C ILE A 56 15.68 -17.13 2.56
N LEU A 57 16.68 -16.26 2.72
CA LEU A 57 17.52 -15.83 1.60
C LEU A 57 18.43 -16.93 1.09
N ILE A 58 19.05 -17.69 1.99
CA ILE A 58 19.88 -18.83 1.60
C ILE A 58 18.99 -19.87 0.87
N CYS A 59 17.79 -20.14 1.38
CA CYS A 59 16.86 -21.03 0.70
C CYS A 59 16.43 -20.48 -0.68
N ASN A 60 16.12 -19.19 -0.78
CA ASN A 60 15.70 -18.56 -2.03
C ASN A 60 16.82 -18.55 -3.09
N LEU A 61 18.08 -18.46 -2.70
CA LEU A 61 19.22 -18.63 -3.60
C LEU A 61 19.31 -20.07 -4.12
N LEU A 62 19.11 -21.05 -3.23
CA LEU A 62 19.10 -22.48 -3.56
C LEU A 62 17.84 -22.91 -4.32
N HIS A 63 16.76 -22.12 -4.25
CA HIS A 63 15.51 -22.35 -4.96
C HIS A 63 15.68 -22.35 -6.47
N LEU A 64 16.58 -21.52 -7.00
CA LEU A 64 16.89 -21.46 -8.43
C LEU A 64 17.51 -22.76 -8.97
N GLU A 65 18.10 -23.57 -8.09
CA GLU A 65 18.69 -24.86 -8.42
C GLU A 65 17.82 -26.05 -7.99
N ASN A 66 16.56 -25.80 -7.59
CA ASN A 66 15.64 -26.78 -7.01
C ASN A 66 16.19 -27.49 -5.75
N LYS A 67 17.12 -26.84 -5.04
CA LYS A 67 17.77 -27.40 -3.83
C LYS A 67 17.08 -26.99 -2.53
N CYS A 68 16.25 -25.95 -2.54
CA CYS A 68 15.48 -25.54 -1.38
C CYS A 68 14.22 -24.79 -1.79
N ASN A 69 13.08 -25.09 -1.16
CA ASN A 69 11.87 -24.29 -1.29
C ASN A 69 11.07 -24.16 0.00
N ALA A 70 11.59 -24.68 1.11
CA ALA A 70 10.97 -24.55 2.40
C ALA A 70 12.03 -24.52 3.52
N ILE A 71 11.68 -23.82 4.61
CA ILE A 71 12.48 -23.76 5.81
C ILE A 71 11.69 -24.15 7.05
N LYS A 72 12.35 -24.85 7.96
CA LYS A 72 11.90 -25.02 9.34
C LYS A 72 12.81 -24.21 10.25
N TYR A 73 12.27 -23.26 11.00
CA TYR A 73 13.09 -22.35 11.79
C TYR A 73 12.79 -22.42 13.30
N TYR A 74 13.86 -22.45 14.10
CA TYR A 74 13.83 -22.47 15.55
C TYR A 74 14.44 -21.18 16.11
N GLN A 75 13.58 -20.23 16.52
CA GLN A 75 13.98 -18.92 17.02
C GLN A 75 14.95 -19.01 18.20
N THR A 76 14.67 -19.85 19.21
CA THR A 76 15.51 -19.96 20.42
C THR A 76 16.92 -20.46 20.13
N LEU A 77 17.10 -21.26 19.08
CA LEU A 77 18.39 -21.85 18.72
C LEU A 77 19.05 -21.14 17.52
N MET A 78 18.38 -20.14 16.92
CA MET A 78 18.77 -19.49 15.66
C MET A 78 19.21 -20.52 14.61
N LYS A 79 18.36 -21.54 14.43
CA LYS A 79 18.65 -22.72 13.60
C LYS A 79 17.56 -22.89 12.57
N CYS A 80 17.94 -23.08 11.31
CA CYS A 80 17.02 -23.53 10.27
C CYS A 80 17.43 -24.84 9.64
N TYR A 81 16.41 -25.61 9.24
CA TYR A 81 16.53 -26.71 8.31
C TYR A 81 16.03 -26.22 6.97
N LEU A 82 16.87 -26.33 5.95
CA LEU A 82 16.51 -26.09 4.56
C LEU A 82 16.08 -27.42 3.96
N LEU A 83 14.95 -27.42 3.25
CA LEU A 83 14.42 -28.61 2.61
C LEU A 83 13.87 -28.29 1.21
N ALA A 84 13.97 -29.27 0.32
CA ALA A 84 13.26 -29.31 -0.95
C ALA A 84 12.06 -30.25 -0.80
N ALA A 85 10.87 -29.69 -0.59
CA ALA A 85 9.63 -30.43 -0.45
C ALA A 85 8.61 -30.06 -1.54
N PRO A 86 7.85 -31.02 -2.08
CA PRO A 86 6.75 -30.69 -2.98
C PRO A 86 5.72 -29.81 -2.25
N ILE A 87 5.32 -28.70 -2.88
CA ILE A 87 4.36 -27.72 -2.34
C ILE A 87 3.00 -28.38 -1.99
N ASN A 88 2.69 -29.52 -2.59
CA ASN A 88 1.47 -30.30 -2.35
C ASN A 88 1.61 -31.38 -1.27
N SER A 89 2.69 -31.37 -0.47
CA SER A 89 2.89 -32.35 0.60
C SER A 89 1.74 -32.24 1.60
N THR A 90 0.88 -33.25 1.58
CA THR A 90 -0.41 -33.25 2.26
C THR A 90 -0.21 -33.35 3.76
N THR A 91 -0.96 -32.53 4.50
CA THR A 91 -1.30 -32.77 5.90
C THR A 91 -1.95 -34.15 6.02
N THR A 92 -1.19 -35.17 6.41
CA THR A 92 -1.75 -36.47 6.77
C THR A 92 -2.25 -36.39 8.21
N GLU A 93 -3.55 -36.65 8.39
CA GLU A 93 -4.27 -36.70 9.66
C GLU A 93 -3.77 -37.85 10.55
N THR A 94 -2.55 -37.75 11.05
CA THR A 94 -2.04 -38.70 12.04
C THR A 94 -1.60 -37.94 13.28
N GLN A 95 -1.85 -38.56 14.44
CA GLN A 95 -1.62 -38.07 15.79
C GLN A 95 -0.12 -37.84 16.13
N HIS A 96 0.74 -37.70 15.13
CA HIS A 96 2.17 -37.47 15.28
C HIS A 96 2.47 -35.97 15.35
N GLN A 97 3.59 -35.63 16.02
CA GLN A 97 4.07 -34.26 16.13
C GLN A 97 4.15 -33.61 14.74
N SER A 98 3.40 -32.52 14.55
CA SER A 98 3.48 -31.65 13.38
C SER A 98 4.51 -30.55 13.61
N TYR A 99 5.11 -30.06 12.53
CA TYR A 99 6.04 -28.95 12.55
C TYR A 99 5.56 -27.83 11.63
N LYS A 100 5.75 -26.59 12.08
CA LYS A 100 5.50 -25.39 11.26
C LYS A 100 6.65 -25.21 10.28
N ILE A 101 6.34 -25.24 9.00
CA ILE A 101 7.25 -25.10 7.88
C ILE A 101 6.85 -23.87 7.08
N PHE A 102 7.83 -23.07 6.66
CA PHE A 102 7.63 -21.90 5.81
C PHE A 102 8.07 -22.25 4.39
N PHE A 103 7.12 -22.36 3.47
CA PHE A 103 7.39 -22.52 2.05
C PHE A 103 7.67 -21.16 1.42
N ILE A 104 8.68 -21.10 0.56
CA ILE A 104 9.12 -19.89 -0.12
C ILE A 104 8.71 -20.01 -1.58
N TYR A 105 7.76 -19.17 -2.00
CA TYR A 105 7.29 -19.13 -3.39
C TYR A 105 8.17 -18.24 -4.26
N GLY A 106 8.90 -17.32 -3.64
CA GLY A 106 9.89 -16.47 -4.28
C GLY A 106 10.13 -15.19 -3.50
N CYS A 107 11.26 -14.55 -3.78
CA CYS A 107 11.61 -13.24 -3.24
C CYS A 107 11.96 -12.25 -4.37
N LEU A 108 11.50 -11.01 -4.23
CA LEU A 108 11.73 -9.94 -5.20
C LEU A 108 12.36 -8.71 -4.52
N LYS A 109 13.31 -8.10 -5.23
CA LYS A 109 14.15 -7.00 -4.73
C LYS A 109 13.46 -5.64 -4.94
N GLY A 110 13.48 -4.78 -3.93
CA GLY A 110 13.27 -3.34 -4.10
C GLY A 110 11.91 -2.76 -3.72
N SER A 111 11.17 -3.29 -2.75
CA SER A 111 9.96 -2.61 -2.27
C SER A 111 9.51 -3.07 -0.89
N TYR A 112 9.20 -2.08 -0.02
CA TYR A 112 8.55 -2.25 1.28
C TYR A 112 7.04 -2.54 1.14
N TYR A 113 6.46 -2.38 -0.05
CA TYR A 113 5.03 -2.50 -0.33
C TYR A 113 4.78 -3.27 -1.63
N LEU A 114 5.32 -4.49 -1.74
CA LEU A 114 4.96 -5.38 -2.85
C LEU A 114 3.67 -6.14 -2.55
N HIS A 115 2.74 -6.01 -3.48
CA HIS A 115 1.47 -6.72 -3.57
C HIS A 115 1.74 -8.02 -4.33
N GLU A 116 2.30 -9.03 -3.66
CA GLU A 116 2.91 -10.19 -4.35
C GLU A 116 2.35 -11.55 -3.96
N ILE A 117 1.16 -11.64 -3.33
CA ILE A 117 0.44 -12.93 -3.33
C ILE A 117 -0.16 -13.13 -4.74
N GLY A 118 0.66 -13.59 -5.68
CA GLY A 118 0.34 -13.64 -7.11
C GLY A 118 -0.96 -14.40 -7.45
N ASN A 119 -1.70 -13.84 -8.41
CA ASN A 119 -2.67 -14.45 -9.34
C ASN A 119 -3.46 -15.71 -8.89
N TYR A 120 -4.06 -15.70 -7.71
CA TYR A 120 -5.14 -16.64 -7.39
C TYR A 120 -6.50 -16.00 -7.66
N SER A 121 -7.30 -16.66 -8.50
CA SER A 121 -8.67 -16.28 -8.82
C SER A 121 -9.51 -16.06 -7.54
N MET A 122 -10.19 -14.91 -7.47
CA MET A 122 -11.10 -14.46 -6.40
C MET A 122 -10.47 -14.03 -5.05
N LEU A 123 -9.48 -13.12 -5.09
CA LEU A 123 -9.05 -12.36 -3.91
C LEU A 123 -9.90 -11.09 -3.72
N VAL A 124 -10.61 -10.97 -2.59
CA VAL A 124 -11.38 -9.77 -2.21
C VAL A 124 -10.60 -8.99 -1.13
N SER A 125 -10.62 -7.66 -1.12
CA SER A 125 -10.01 -6.89 -0.01
C SER A 125 -10.79 -7.12 1.29
N GLY A 126 -10.14 -7.69 2.30
CA GLY A 126 -10.72 -8.01 3.61
C GLY A 126 -10.44 -6.99 4.71
N GLY A 127 -9.78 -5.88 4.41
CA GLY A 127 -9.48 -4.84 5.40
C GLY A 127 -8.04 -4.87 5.91
N THR A 128 -7.83 -4.49 7.18
CA THR A 128 -6.50 -4.34 7.76
C THR A 128 -6.23 -5.30 8.91
N PHE A 129 -4.96 -5.63 9.12
CA PHE A 129 -4.46 -6.32 10.30
C PHE A 129 -3.51 -5.42 11.09
N ILE A 130 -3.32 -5.77 12.36
CA ILE A 130 -2.28 -5.22 13.22
C ILE A 130 -1.33 -6.33 13.68
N SER A 131 -0.07 -5.97 13.84
CA SER A 131 0.97 -6.85 14.40
C SER A 131 1.07 -6.63 15.90
N VAL A 132 0.83 -7.67 16.69
CA VAL A 132 0.98 -7.65 18.15
C VAL A 132 2.25 -8.39 18.50
N GLN A 133 3.20 -7.67 19.10
CA GLN A 133 4.50 -8.23 19.44
C GLN A 133 4.52 -8.76 20.90
N LEU A 134 5.07 -9.95 21.12
CA LEU A 134 5.22 -10.62 22.43
C LEU A 134 6.69 -10.73 22.85
N GLU A 135 7.16 -9.80 23.70
CA GLU A 135 8.61 -9.60 23.97
C GLU A 135 9.21 -10.82 24.66
N ILE A 136 8.45 -11.36 25.61
CA ILE A 136 8.87 -12.51 26.43
C ILE A 136 9.11 -13.76 25.57
N LEU A 137 8.37 -13.91 24.47
CA LEU A 137 8.46 -15.09 23.59
C LEU A 137 9.22 -14.82 22.29
N ASN A 138 9.61 -13.57 22.02
CA ASN A 138 10.17 -13.13 20.74
C ASN A 138 9.29 -13.55 19.54
N LEU A 139 7.98 -13.30 19.64
CA LEU A 139 7.01 -13.61 18.59
C LEU A 139 6.21 -12.39 18.18
N THR A 140 5.77 -12.36 16.93
CA THR A 140 4.81 -11.40 16.37
C THR A 140 3.55 -12.15 15.96
N ILE A 141 2.39 -11.71 16.44
CA ILE A 141 1.09 -12.27 16.10
C ILE A 141 0.37 -11.31 15.15
N ILE A 142 -0.03 -11.81 13.99
CA ILE A 142 -0.83 -11.04 13.04
C ILE A 142 -2.31 -11.20 13.41
N THR A 143 -2.95 -10.07 13.71
CA THR A 143 -4.34 -10.03 14.16
C THR A 143 -5.21 -9.17 13.25
N GLU A 144 -6.29 -9.75 12.74
CA GLU A 144 -7.28 -9.05 11.93
C GLU A 144 -8.25 -8.27 12.81
N ARG A 145 -8.60 -7.04 12.39
CA ARG A 145 -9.62 -6.24 13.08
C ARG A 145 -11.01 -6.53 12.51
N ARG A 146 -11.92 -6.93 13.40
CA ARG A 146 -13.32 -7.19 13.08
C ARG A 146 -14.27 -6.31 13.90
N PRO A 147 -15.41 -5.91 13.32
CA PRO A 147 -16.52 -5.38 14.10
C PRO A 147 -16.91 -6.37 15.21
N THR A 148 -17.19 -5.88 16.43
CA THR A 148 -17.63 -6.77 17.53
C THR A 148 -18.91 -7.53 17.21
N VAL A 149 -19.75 -7.06 16.27
CA VAL A 149 -20.92 -7.83 15.80
C VAL A 149 -20.55 -9.20 15.21
N ASP A 150 -19.33 -9.35 14.68
CA ASP A 150 -18.83 -10.65 14.19
C ASP A 150 -18.65 -11.65 15.35
N SER A 151 -18.50 -11.16 16.59
CA SER A 151 -18.36 -12.03 17.77
C SER A 151 -19.66 -12.78 18.12
N ILE A 152 -20.79 -12.47 17.48
CA ILE A 152 -22.06 -13.22 17.65
C ILE A 152 -21.87 -14.69 17.25
N ARG A 153 -20.95 -14.98 16.33
CA ARG A 153 -20.61 -16.34 15.90
C ARG A 153 -19.46 -16.96 16.70
N SER A 154 -19.07 -16.33 17.80
CA SER A 154 -18.01 -16.82 18.65
C SER A 154 -18.56 -17.46 19.91
N LYS A 155 -17.94 -18.56 20.32
CA LYS A 155 -18.13 -19.11 21.67
C LYS A 155 -17.20 -18.36 22.64
N ILE A 156 -17.76 -17.79 23.70
CA ILE A 156 -16.98 -17.23 24.80
C ILE A 156 -16.30 -18.39 25.55
N ILE A 157 -14.98 -18.30 25.69
CA ILE A 157 -14.16 -19.25 26.45
C ILE A 157 -14.11 -18.79 27.91
N GLU A 158 -13.65 -17.56 28.13
CA GLU A 158 -13.51 -16.96 29.46
C GLU A 158 -13.52 -15.43 29.36
N ASN A 159 -13.85 -14.78 30.48
CA ASN A 159 -13.75 -13.33 30.64
C ASN A 159 -12.77 -13.06 31.79
N ASN A 160 -11.71 -12.32 31.52
CA ASN A 160 -10.67 -12.01 32.49
C ASN A 160 -10.38 -10.52 32.49
N GLU A 161 -9.94 -9.98 33.62
CA GLU A 161 -9.33 -8.64 33.63
C GLU A 161 -7.92 -8.71 33.04
N LYS A 162 -7.60 -7.76 32.16
CA LYS A 162 -6.27 -7.60 31.54
C LYS A 162 -5.92 -6.13 31.43
N ALA A 163 -4.64 -5.80 31.59
CA ALA A 163 -4.18 -4.41 31.59
C ALA A 163 -4.22 -3.78 30.19
N SER A 164 -4.09 -4.59 29.14
CA SER A 164 -4.07 -4.11 27.76
C SER A 164 -4.68 -5.09 26.76
N THR A 165 -4.98 -4.59 25.56
CA THR A 165 -5.32 -5.40 24.39
C THR A 165 -4.23 -6.42 24.07
N GLY A 166 -2.95 -6.05 24.25
CA GLY A 166 -1.81 -6.95 24.03
C GLY A 166 -1.87 -8.14 24.97
N ASP A 167 -2.03 -7.91 26.28
CA ASP A 167 -2.14 -8.97 27.29
C ASP A 167 -3.32 -9.91 27.03
N CYS A 168 -4.41 -9.35 26.50
CA CYS A 168 -5.59 -10.10 26.09
C CYS A 168 -5.26 -11.07 24.93
N VAL A 169 -4.57 -10.57 23.89
CA VAL A 169 -4.09 -11.38 22.76
C VAL A 169 -3.09 -12.44 23.22
N VAL A 170 -2.14 -12.11 24.11
CA VAL A 170 -1.16 -13.07 24.67
C VAL A 170 -1.88 -14.19 25.43
N THR A 171 -2.86 -13.83 26.26
CA THR A 171 -3.64 -14.81 27.01
C THR A 171 -4.42 -15.73 26.07
N CYS A 172 -5.02 -15.18 25.00
CA CYS A 172 -5.67 -16.00 23.98
C CYS A 172 -4.69 -16.96 23.30
N TYR A 173 -3.51 -16.48 22.90
CA TYR A 173 -2.48 -17.31 22.29
C TYR A 173 -2.06 -18.47 23.21
N ALA A 174 -1.83 -18.22 24.50
CA ALA A 174 -1.51 -19.27 25.47
C ALA A 174 -2.66 -20.28 25.64
N ARG A 175 -3.92 -19.82 25.54
CA ARG A 175 -5.13 -20.65 25.63
C ARG A 175 -5.50 -21.34 24.31
N SER A 176 -4.84 -21.04 23.20
CA SER A 176 -5.14 -21.60 21.88
C SER A 176 -4.98 -23.13 21.86
N TRP A 177 -3.92 -23.65 22.50
CA TRP A 177 -3.66 -25.10 22.57
C TRP A 177 -4.66 -25.88 23.42
N HIS A 178 -5.17 -25.28 24.50
CA HIS A 178 -6.04 -25.99 25.44
C HIS A 178 -7.51 -25.90 25.04
N ASN A 179 -7.98 -24.69 24.71
CA ASN A 179 -9.41 -24.41 24.55
C ASN A 179 -9.75 -23.86 23.16
N GLY A 180 -8.76 -23.75 22.26
CA GLY A 180 -8.96 -23.29 20.88
C GLY A 180 -9.25 -21.80 20.77
N CYS A 181 -8.73 -20.96 21.67
CA CYS A 181 -8.86 -19.51 21.54
C CYS A 181 -8.18 -19.01 20.26
N ASN A 182 -8.92 -18.25 19.46
CA ASN A 182 -8.43 -17.64 18.23
C ASN A 182 -8.88 -16.18 18.06
N ALA A 183 -9.74 -15.65 18.94
CA ALA A 183 -10.16 -14.25 18.88
C ALA A 183 -10.30 -13.63 20.26
N VAL A 184 -10.22 -12.30 20.33
CA VAL A 184 -10.44 -11.54 21.56
C VAL A 184 -11.29 -10.30 21.34
N VAL A 185 -12.03 -9.89 22.35
CA VAL A 185 -12.65 -8.55 22.45
C VAL A 185 -12.12 -7.92 23.72
N TYR A 186 -11.51 -6.74 23.62
CA TYR A 186 -10.99 -6.01 24.77
C TYR A 186 -11.72 -4.68 24.94
N ASN A 187 -12.25 -4.45 26.13
CA ASN A 187 -12.86 -3.18 26.51
C ASN A 187 -11.90 -2.38 27.41
N PRO A 188 -11.26 -1.31 26.89
CA PRO A 188 -10.30 -0.51 27.67
C PRO A 188 -10.95 0.28 28.80
N LYS A 189 -12.27 0.51 28.77
CA LYS A 189 -12.96 1.25 29.85
C LYS A 189 -13.18 0.40 31.09
N THR A 190 -13.32 -0.92 30.92
CA THR A 190 -13.60 -1.86 32.00
C THR A 190 -12.45 -2.84 32.23
N SER A 191 -11.33 -2.68 31.51
CA SER A 191 -10.19 -3.62 31.48
C SER A 191 -10.59 -5.08 31.24
N LEU A 192 -11.73 -5.31 30.59
CA LEU A 192 -12.31 -6.63 30.42
C LEU A 192 -11.85 -7.23 29.09
N CYS A 193 -11.20 -8.38 29.18
CA CYS A 193 -10.78 -9.20 28.06
C CYS A 193 -11.69 -10.42 27.94
N THR A 194 -12.41 -10.50 26.82
CA THR A 194 -13.22 -11.65 26.47
C THR A 194 -12.45 -12.52 25.48
N LEU A 195 -12.14 -13.75 25.89
CA LEU A 195 -11.51 -14.75 25.02
C LEU A 195 -12.58 -15.51 24.24
N LEU A 196 -12.37 -15.62 22.94
CA LEU A 196 -13.34 -16.15 21.99
C LEU A 196 -12.75 -17.30 21.19
N LYS A 197 -13.59 -18.30 20.95
CA LYS A 197 -13.44 -19.27 19.87
C LYS A 197 -14.39 -18.88 18.74
N HIS A 198 -13.86 -18.23 17.73
CA HIS A 198 -14.57 -17.82 16.52
C HIS A 198 -14.59 -18.96 15.49
N GLU A 199 -15.75 -19.18 14.88
CA GLU A 199 -15.92 -20.09 13.74
C GLU A 199 -15.17 -19.55 12.49
N THR A 200 -15.12 -20.32 11.38
CA THR A 200 -14.36 -19.98 10.16
C THR A 200 -14.45 -18.50 9.83
N PRO A 201 -13.32 -17.86 9.49
CA PRO A 201 -13.33 -16.48 9.06
C PRO A 201 -14.24 -16.34 7.84
N LYS A 202 -15.40 -15.69 7.96
CA LYS A 202 -16.14 -15.23 6.77
C LYS A 202 -15.56 -13.89 6.35
N PRO A 203 -15.72 -13.45 5.09
CA PRO A 203 -15.32 -12.10 4.71
C PRO A 203 -15.93 -11.06 5.66
N PRO A 204 -15.19 -10.01 6.06
CA PRO A 204 -15.70 -9.03 7.00
C PRO A 204 -16.90 -8.30 6.42
N ILE A 205 -17.95 -8.14 7.23
CA ILE A 205 -19.10 -7.31 6.88
C ILE A 205 -18.70 -5.84 7.02
N THR A 206 -18.78 -5.09 5.91
CA THR A 206 -18.44 -3.67 5.85
C THR A 206 -19.45 -2.82 6.62
N PHE A 207 -19.11 -2.42 7.85
CA PHE A 207 -19.83 -1.39 8.59
C PHE A 207 -18.93 -0.21 8.93
N THR A 208 -19.40 0.98 8.54
CA THR A 208 -18.78 2.28 8.80
C THR A 208 -19.23 2.81 10.18
N HIS A 209 -18.49 2.56 11.25
CA HIS A 209 -18.65 3.35 12.49
C HIS A 209 -17.31 3.54 13.21
N HIS A 210 -16.89 4.80 13.32
CA HIS A 210 -15.85 5.23 14.24
C HIS A 210 -16.39 5.17 15.69
N GLY A 211 -15.69 4.44 16.57
CA GLY A 211 -15.94 4.48 18.03
C GLY A 211 -16.41 3.18 18.71
N MET A 212 -16.41 2.04 18.02
CA MET A 212 -16.86 0.74 18.59
C MET A 212 -15.68 -0.09 19.11
N THR A 213 -15.91 -0.88 20.17
CA THR A 213 -15.03 -1.99 20.57
C THR A 213 -14.80 -2.91 19.37
N LEU A 214 -13.57 -3.43 19.19
CA LEU A 214 -13.20 -4.29 18.07
C LEU A 214 -12.92 -5.71 18.57
N MET A 215 -13.27 -6.70 17.74
CA MET A 215 -12.80 -8.07 17.88
C MET A 215 -11.48 -8.21 17.12
N LEU A 216 -10.47 -8.82 17.73
CA LEU A 216 -9.20 -9.16 17.10
C LEU A 216 -9.14 -10.66 16.87
N LEU A 217 -8.99 -11.08 15.61
CA LEU A 217 -8.89 -12.48 15.21
C LEU A 217 -7.43 -12.82 14.91
N LEU A 218 -6.87 -13.84 15.55
CA LEU A 218 -5.48 -14.25 15.44
C LEU A 218 -5.31 -15.18 14.22
N HIS A 219 -4.37 -14.85 13.32
CA HIS A 219 -4.14 -15.62 12.09
C HIS A 219 -2.75 -16.25 12.02
N LEU A 220 -1.70 -15.45 12.18
CA LEU A 220 -0.30 -15.89 12.02
C LEU A 220 0.51 -15.64 13.28
N VAL A 221 1.50 -16.50 13.50
CA VAL A 221 2.50 -16.35 14.56
C VAL A 221 3.88 -16.51 13.94
N LEU A 222 4.65 -15.44 13.96
CA LEU A 222 5.94 -15.31 13.29
C LEU A 222 7.03 -14.94 14.32
N PRO A 223 8.32 -15.09 13.96
CA PRO A 223 9.39 -14.48 14.74
C PRO A 223 9.22 -12.96 14.88
N TRP A 224 9.69 -12.39 15.99
CA TRP A 224 9.49 -11.00 16.40
C TRP A 224 9.82 -9.94 15.34
N ASP A 225 10.89 -10.14 14.55
CA ASP A 225 11.39 -9.14 13.59
C ASP A 225 10.76 -9.22 12.20
N VAL A 226 9.88 -10.19 11.95
CA VAL A 226 9.28 -10.37 10.63
C VAL A 226 8.24 -9.29 10.36
N LYS A 227 8.49 -8.48 9.33
CA LYS A 227 7.56 -7.44 8.86
C LYS A 227 6.63 -8.01 7.80
N VAL A 228 5.34 -8.01 8.08
CA VAL A 228 4.31 -8.51 7.15
C VAL A 228 3.63 -7.34 6.46
N ASN A 229 3.51 -7.42 5.13
CA ASN A 229 2.86 -6.40 4.30
C ASN A 229 1.39 -6.74 4.06
N SER A 230 1.14 -7.97 3.63
CA SER A 230 -0.20 -8.50 3.40
C SER A 230 -0.31 -9.97 3.79
N VAL A 231 -1.53 -10.40 4.09
CA VAL A 231 -1.86 -11.79 4.43
C VAL A 231 -3.11 -12.19 3.65
N ARG A 232 -3.08 -13.37 3.05
CA ARG A 232 -4.26 -13.98 2.41
C ARG A 232 -4.93 -14.94 3.38
N ILE A 233 -6.22 -14.73 3.61
CA ILE A 233 -7.06 -15.58 4.44
C ILE A 233 -8.04 -16.35 3.57
N GLU A 234 -8.09 -17.66 3.75
CA GLU A 234 -9.10 -18.52 3.14
C GLU A 234 -10.36 -18.52 4.01
N ALA A 235 -11.46 -18.00 3.46
CA ALA A 235 -12.72 -17.86 4.17
C ALA A 235 -13.66 -19.06 3.97
N THR A 236 -13.74 -19.57 2.75
CA THR A 236 -14.49 -20.78 2.36
C THR A 236 -13.78 -21.47 1.21
N HIS A 237 -14.15 -22.72 0.88
CA HIS A 237 -13.77 -23.35 -0.39
C HIS A 237 -14.15 -22.37 -1.52
N ASN A 238 -13.15 -21.77 -2.16
CA ASN A 238 -13.25 -20.79 -3.26
C ASN A 238 -13.34 -19.28 -2.90
N ILE A 239 -13.40 -18.88 -1.62
CA ILE A 239 -13.37 -17.46 -1.26
C ILE A 239 -12.16 -17.19 -0.38
N SER A 240 -11.27 -16.32 -0.86
CA SER A 240 -10.15 -15.81 -0.08
C SER A 240 -10.18 -14.29 -0.05
N TYR A 241 -9.70 -13.70 1.04
CA TYR A 241 -9.56 -12.26 1.15
C TYR A 241 -8.17 -11.86 1.61
N GLU A 242 -7.73 -10.68 1.19
CA GLU A 242 -6.44 -10.13 1.57
C GLU A 242 -6.59 -9.10 2.68
N LEU A 243 -5.78 -9.22 3.72
CA LEU A 243 -5.61 -8.23 4.77
C LEU A 243 -4.31 -7.46 4.57
N ARG A 244 -4.32 -6.15 4.83
CA ARG A 244 -3.16 -5.26 4.70
C ARG A 244 -2.71 -4.69 6.03
N ALA A 245 -1.42 -4.40 6.17
CA ALA A 245 -0.93 -3.66 7.33
C ALA A 245 -1.54 -2.25 7.39
N GLU A 246 -1.92 -1.79 8.59
CA GLU A 246 -2.48 -0.46 8.81
C GLU A 246 -1.38 0.63 8.81
N SER A 247 -1.44 1.60 7.89
CA SER A 247 -0.51 2.76 7.88
C SER A 247 -1.07 3.91 8.72
N GLY A 248 -0.40 4.23 9.83
CA GLY A 248 -0.87 5.27 10.75
C GLY A 248 -0.62 6.69 10.23
N THR A 249 -1.63 7.37 9.68
CA THR A 249 -1.84 8.83 9.78
C THR A 249 -3.25 9.24 9.33
N THR A 250 -4.17 9.42 10.27
CA THR A 250 -5.47 10.08 10.11
C THR A 250 -5.40 11.56 10.52
N LYS A 251 -5.88 12.50 9.70
CA LYS A 251 -6.35 13.81 10.19
C LYS A 251 -7.71 14.18 9.57
N ASN A 252 -8.61 14.55 10.49
CA ASN A 252 -10.05 14.74 10.35
C ASN A 252 -10.46 15.90 9.44
N THR A 253 -11.61 15.76 8.77
CA THR A 253 -12.40 16.88 8.24
C THR A 253 -13.78 16.87 8.91
N GLU A 254 -14.12 17.92 9.65
CA GLU A 254 -15.48 18.20 10.08
C GLU A 254 -16.26 18.96 8.98
N LYS A 255 -17.43 18.40 8.66
CA LYS A 255 -18.74 18.99 8.31
C LYS A 255 -18.82 20.20 7.36
N ILE A 256 -19.64 20.02 6.30
CA ILE A 256 -20.92 20.74 6.09
C ILE A 256 -21.87 19.78 5.35
N ARG A 257 -23.15 19.79 5.75
CA ARG A 257 -24.27 19.00 5.22
C ARG A 257 -24.83 19.63 3.94
N ASP A 258 -25.32 18.81 3.02
CA ASP A 258 -26.59 19.08 2.30
C ASP A 258 -27.26 17.73 1.92
N PRO A 259 -28.60 17.58 2.02
CA PRO A 259 -29.31 16.32 1.83
C PRO A 259 -30.01 16.24 0.46
N ASN A 260 -29.61 15.28 -0.38
CA ASN A 260 -30.46 14.48 -1.29
C ASN A 260 -29.69 14.01 -2.53
N THR A 261 -29.12 12.81 -2.46
CA THR A 261 -29.28 11.74 -3.48
C THR A 261 -28.62 10.47 -2.95
N LYS A 262 -29.39 9.38 -2.80
CA LYS A 262 -28.83 8.05 -2.55
C LYS A 262 -28.14 7.58 -3.83
N GLN A 263 -26.85 7.86 -3.95
CA GLN A 263 -25.95 7.17 -4.87
C GLN A 263 -24.88 6.50 -4.03
N ALA A 264 -24.62 5.21 -4.27
CA ALA A 264 -23.57 4.46 -3.58
C ALA A 264 -22.28 5.28 -3.61
N LYS A 265 -21.75 5.63 -2.43
CA LYS A 265 -20.61 6.53 -2.30
C LYS A 265 -19.41 5.89 -2.99
N ARG A 266 -19.06 6.38 -4.19
CA ARG A 266 -17.85 6.00 -4.91
C ARG A 266 -16.65 6.33 -4.02
N ILE A 267 -15.81 5.35 -3.73
CA ILE A 267 -14.57 5.58 -2.99
C ILE A 267 -13.59 6.23 -3.98
N SER A 268 -13.58 7.56 -4.01
CA SER A 268 -12.71 8.36 -4.86
C SER A 268 -12.09 9.49 -4.06
N THR A 269 -10.83 9.81 -4.36
CA THR A 269 -10.15 10.99 -3.82
C THR A 269 -10.12 12.07 -4.88
N LYS A 270 -10.64 13.24 -4.54
CA LYS A 270 -10.53 14.45 -5.36
C LYS A 270 -9.12 15.02 -5.23
N SER A 271 -8.49 15.33 -6.37
CA SER A 271 -7.17 15.94 -6.44
C SER A 271 -7.13 16.98 -7.57
N PHE A 272 -6.05 17.75 -7.66
CA PHE A 272 -5.84 18.74 -8.71
C PHE A 272 -4.52 18.46 -9.44
N VAL A 273 -4.53 18.62 -10.76
CA VAL A 273 -3.35 18.41 -11.60
C VAL A 273 -3.13 19.60 -12.53
N HIS A 274 -1.86 19.96 -12.75
CA HIS A 274 -1.49 20.92 -13.78
C HIS A 274 -1.40 20.20 -15.13
N LEU A 275 -2.26 20.57 -16.07
CA LEU A 275 -2.13 20.17 -17.47
C LEU A 275 -1.41 21.28 -18.23
N TYR A 276 -0.09 21.33 -18.06
CA TYR A 276 0.75 22.44 -18.46
C TYR A 276 0.73 22.75 -19.95
N ARG A 277 0.52 21.76 -20.84
CA ARG A 277 0.36 22.02 -22.29
C ARG A 277 -0.89 22.85 -22.60
N TYR A 278 -1.89 22.80 -21.73
CA TYR A 278 -3.13 23.56 -21.87
C TYR A 278 -3.15 24.83 -20.99
N MET A 279 -2.14 25.04 -20.15
CA MET A 279 -2.11 26.11 -19.14
C MET A 279 -3.37 26.10 -18.27
N GLU A 280 -3.74 24.91 -17.81
CA GLU A 280 -4.94 24.67 -17.02
C GLU A 280 -4.60 23.89 -15.74
N VAL A 281 -5.37 24.15 -14.69
CA VAL A 281 -5.47 23.28 -13.52
C VAL A 281 -6.79 22.54 -13.61
N CYS A 282 -6.72 21.22 -13.54
CA CYS A 282 -7.88 20.35 -13.65
C CYS A 282 -8.15 19.61 -12.35
N GLU A 283 -9.41 19.52 -11.99
CA GLU A 283 -9.89 18.61 -10.97
C GLU A 283 -9.89 17.17 -11.52
N VAL A 284 -9.40 16.24 -10.72
CA VAL A 284 -9.41 14.81 -11.04
C VAL A 284 -9.98 14.00 -9.89
N ASN A 285 -10.77 13.00 -10.23
CA ASN A 285 -11.20 11.97 -9.27
C ASN A 285 -10.32 10.74 -9.46
N ILE A 286 -9.48 10.44 -8.48
CA ILE A 286 -8.75 9.17 -8.42
C ILE A 286 -9.70 8.12 -7.83
N ILE A 287 -9.97 7.06 -8.59
CA ILE A 287 -11.02 6.10 -8.29
C ILE A 287 -10.40 4.83 -7.72
N HIS A 288 -10.65 4.56 -6.44
CA HIS A 288 -10.02 3.46 -5.71
C HIS A 288 -10.84 2.18 -5.72
N ASN A 289 -12.14 2.28 -6.01
CA ASN A 289 -13.00 1.10 -6.15
C ASN A 289 -12.76 0.33 -7.47
N ARG A 290 -11.77 0.76 -8.28
CA ARG A 290 -11.28 0.10 -9.51
C ARG A 290 -12.37 -0.33 -10.50
N LYS A 291 -13.51 0.34 -10.41
CA LYS A 291 -14.71 0.07 -11.20
C LYS A 291 -15.17 1.38 -11.80
N ILE A 292 -15.40 1.35 -13.11
CA ILE A 292 -15.99 2.46 -13.82
C ILE A 292 -17.09 1.95 -14.74
N GLU A 293 -18.28 2.50 -14.54
CA GLU A 293 -19.50 2.09 -15.23
C GLU A 293 -19.85 3.08 -16.34
N ASN A 294 -20.54 2.58 -17.35
CA ASN A 294 -21.01 3.31 -18.52
C ASN A 294 -19.87 3.98 -19.31
N VAL A 295 -18.74 3.28 -19.44
CA VAL A 295 -17.59 3.77 -20.21
C VAL A 295 -17.11 2.76 -21.23
N THR A 296 -16.60 3.26 -22.35
CA THR A 296 -15.93 2.48 -23.39
C THR A 296 -14.51 2.98 -23.61
N ARG A 297 -13.62 2.07 -23.99
CA ARG A 297 -12.22 2.38 -24.25
C ARG A 297 -12.11 2.90 -25.67
N VAL A 298 -11.59 4.11 -25.84
CA VAL A 298 -11.46 4.75 -27.15
C VAL A 298 -10.04 4.65 -27.71
N GLN A 299 -9.02 4.62 -26.85
CA GLN A 299 -7.63 4.57 -27.29
C GLN A 299 -6.73 3.91 -26.24
N VAL A 300 -5.66 3.26 -26.71
CA VAL A 300 -4.53 2.80 -25.88
C VAL A 300 -3.26 3.46 -26.44
N ILE A 301 -2.47 4.05 -25.55
CA ILE A 301 -1.23 4.76 -25.86
C ILE A 301 -0.11 4.09 -25.05
N LEU A 302 0.96 3.70 -25.74
CA LEU A 302 2.13 3.06 -25.13
C LEU A 302 3.22 4.11 -24.86
N ASN A 303 4.23 3.71 -24.07
CA ASN A 303 5.37 4.54 -23.68
C ASN A 303 4.99 5.83 -22.94
N VAL A 304 3.87 5.83 -22.21
CA VAL A 304 3.44 6.95 -21.37
C VAL A 304 4.07 6.82 -19.97
N ARG A 305 4.93 7.78 -19.60
CA ARG A 305 5.76 7.69 -18.39
C ARG A 305 5.19 8.28 -17.12
N SER A 306 4.08 9.04 -17.21
CA SER A 306 3.39 9.56 -16.03
C SER A 306 1.87 9.50 -16.16
N LEU A 307 1.22 9.48 -14.99
CA LEU A 307 -0.22 9.66 -14.88
C LEU A 307 -0.64 11.02 -15.46
N ASN A 308 0.14 12.07 -15.14
CA ASN A 308 -0.11 13.43 -15.63
C ASN A 308 -0.07 13.50 -17.16
N ARG A 309 0.86 12.78 -17.81
CA ARG A 309 0.88 12.68 -19.27
C ARG A 309 -0.35 11.97 -19.83
N CYS A 310 -0.79 10.90 -19.19
CA CYS A 310 -2.01 10.20 -19.60
C CYS A 310 -3.23 11.14 -19.55
N LEU A 311 -3.33 11.98 -18.50
CA LEU A 311 -4.38 12.99 -18.38
C LEU A 311 -4.29 14.10 -19.45
N HIS A 312 -3.10 14.45 -19.92
CA HIS A 312 -2.95 15.35 -21.07
C HIS A 312 -3.62 14.77 -22.33
N PHE A 313 -3.45 13.47 -22.59
CA PHE A 313 -4.14 12.82 -23.70
C PHE A 313 -5.66 12.75 -23.51
N CYS A 314 -6.13 12.75 -22.27
CA CYS A 314 -7.56 12.74 -21.92
C CYS A 314 -8.24 14.11 -22.13
N ARG A 315 -7.51 15.22 -22.01
CA ARG A 315 -8.06 16.58 -22.06
C ARG A 315 -8.83 16.93 -23.35
N PRO A 316 -8.36 16.59 -24.57
CA PRO A 316 -9.12 16.80 -25.80
C PRO A 316 -10.47 16.06 -25.80
N TRP A 317 -10.50 14.82 -25.30
CA TRP A 317 -11.73 14.01 -25.22
C TRP A 317 -12.73 14.60 -24.24
N LEU A 318 -12.27 15.12 -23.10
CA LEU A 318 -13.14 15.83 -22.15
C LEU A 318 -13.83 17.03 -22.83
N ARG A 319 -13.12 17.80 -23.66
CA ARG A 319 -13.70 18.95 -24.37
C ARG A 319 -14.73 18.52 -25.41
N GLN A 320 -14.50 17.41 -26.10
CA GLN A 320 -15.36 16.94 -27.18
C GLN A 320 -16.58 16.14 -26.68
N PHE A 321 -16.40 15.31 -25.66
CA PHE A 321 -17.40 14.34 -25.18
C PHE A 321 -17.94 14.67 -23.78
N PHE A 322 -17.53 15.80 -23.20
CA PHE A 322 -17.88 16.23 -21.83
C PHE A 322 -17.54 15.23 -20.72
N TYR A 323 -16.72 14.23 -21.04
CA TYR A 323 -16.27 13.21 -20.13
C TYR A 323 -15.02 12.54 -20.68
N CYS A 324 -14.03 12.36 -19.83
CA CYS A 324 -12.93 11.46 -20.11
C CYS A 324 -12.37 10.89 -18.81
N ALA A 325 -12.05 9.60 -18.82
CA ALA A 325 -11.33 8.92 -17.77
C ALA A 325 -10.13 8.17 -18.36
N ILE A 326 -9.19 7.82 -17.50
CA ILE A 326 -7.98 7.10 -17.89
C ILE A 326 -7.74 5.88 -17.03
N ILE A 327 -7.09 4.89 -17.63
CA ILE A 327 -6.42 3.80 -16.93
C ILE A 327 -4.93 3.92 -17.24
N TYR A 328 -4.09 4.04 -16.23
CA TYR A 328 -2.66 4.26 -16.41
C TYR A 328 -1.82 3.19 -15.69
N SER A 329 -1.06 2.41 -16.46
CA SER A 329 -0.04 1.49 -15.94
C SER A 329 1.32 2.17 -15.97
N LYS A 330 1.93 2.32 -14.79
CA LYS A 330 3.33 2.78 -14.72
C LYS A 330 4.30 1.68 -15.15
N HIS A 331 4.03 0.43 -14.80
CA HIS A 331 4.89 -0.71 -15.12
C HIS A 331 5.02 -0.93 -16.64
N ASN A 332 3.89 -0.87 -17.36
CA ASN A 332 3.85 -1.09 -18.81
C ASN A 332 3.97 0.21 -19.63
N TYR A 333 4.15 1.35 -18.96
CA TYR A 333 4.08 2.68 -19.58
C TYR A 333 2.86 2.83 -20.49
N LYS A 334 1.68 2.39 -20.02
CA LYS A 334 0.47 2.24 -20.84
C LYS A 334 -0.62 3.15 -20.34
N CYS A 335 -1.28 3.87 -21.23
CA CYS A 335 -2.37 4.78 -20.96
C CYS A 335 -3.59 4.39 -21.81
N GLU A 336 -4.70 4.03 -21.19
CA GLU A 336 -5.97 3.85 -21.86
C GLU A 336 -6.89 5.04 -21.62
N LEU A 337 -7.56 5.50 -22.67
CA LEU A 337 -8.55 6.58 -22.61
C LEU A 337 -9.95 6.00 -22.68
N LEU A 338 -10.82 6.49 -21.81
CA LEU A 338 -12.19 6.05 -21.66
C LEU A 338 -13.16 7.23 -21.86
N ILE A 339 -14.22 7.00 -22.62
CA ILE A 339 -15.33 7.95 -22.81
C ILE A 339 -16.64 7.32 -22.36
N ARG A 340 -17.72 8.11 -22.21
CA ARG A 340 -19.04 7.55 -21.91
C ARG A 340 -19.49 6.61 -23.02
N SER A 341 -19.99 5.45 -22.62
CA SER A 341 -20.59 4.50 -23.55
C SER A 341 -22.01 4.94 -23.91
N THR A 342 -22.40 4.71 -25.17
CA THR A 342 -23.79 4.81 -25.64
C THR A 342 -24.60 3.56 -25.30
N GLU A 343 -23.92 2.45 -24.96
CA GLU A 343 -24.54 1.20 -24.52
C GLU A 343 -24.74 1.20 -23.00
N ARG A 344 -25.98 0.95 -22.54
CA ARG A 344 -26.28 0.74 -21.13
C ARG A 344 -25.53 -0.50 -20.65
N SER A 345 -24.95 -0.44 -19.44
CA SER A 345 -24.31 -1.56 -18.70
C SER A 345 -22.88 -1.96 -19.09
N SER A 346 -22.12 -1.12 -19.79
CA SER A 346 -20.67 -1.33 -19.94
C SER A 346 -19.94 -1.03 -18.62
N THR A 347 -19.36 -2.05 -17.98
CA THR A 347 -18.55 -1.88 -16.77
C THR A 347 -17.13 -2.31 -17.06
N ARG A 348 -16.14 -1.49 -16.71
CA ARG A 348 -14.73 -1.87 -16.73
C ARG A 348 -14.19 -2.00 -15.31
N PHE A 349 -13.40 -3.06 -15.14
CA PHE A 349 -12.58 -3.30 -13.97
C PHE A 349 -11.13 -2.98 -14.34
N VAL A 350 -10.41 -2.38 -13.42
CA VAL A 350 -9.04 -1.88 -13.61
C VAL A 350 -8.09 -2.70 -12.76
N ASP A 351 -6.91 -3.02 -13.32
CA ASP A 351 -5.87 -3.77 -12.64
C ASP A 351 -5.39 -3.05 -11.38
N ASP A 352 -4.88 -3.80 -10.42
CA ASP A 352 -4.40 -3.35 -9.14
C ASP A 352 -3.19 -2.42 -9.23
N GLU A 353 -2.35 -2.62 -10.24
CA GLU A 353 -1.17 -1.82 -10.56
C GLU A 353 -1.48 -0.60 -11.46
N GLU A 354 -2.69 -0.55 -12.01
CA GLU A 354 -3.14 0.52 -12.89
C GLU A 354 -3.92 1.60 -12.11
N LYS A 355 -3.63 2.87 -12.40
CA LYS A 355 -4.31 4.02 -11.80
C LYS A 355 -5.53 4.37 -12.64
N LEU A 356 -6.71 4.36 -12.02
CA LEU A 356 -7.96 4.84 -12.62
C LEU A 356 -8.25 6.28 -12.17
N ALA A 357 -8.39 7.20 -13.14
CA ALA A 357 -8.68 8.60 -12.85
C ALA A 357 -9.70 9.18 -13.83
N GLU A 358 -10.66 9.94 -13.33
CA GLU A 358 -11.56 10.77 -14.13
C GLU A 358 -11.03 12.20 -14.19
N LEU A 359 -10.94 12.75 -15.40
CA LEU A 359 -10.65 14.17 -15.60
C LEU A 359 -11.97 14.94 -15.57
N LEU A 360 -12.09 15.85 -14.61
CA LEU A 360 -13.29 16.65 -14.38
C LEU A 360 -13.06 18.07 -14.90
N ASN A 361 -13.53 19.08 -14.17
CA ASN A 361 -13.47 20.47 -14.61
C ASN A 361 -12.02 20.99 -14.66
N CYS A 362 -11.71 21.70 -15.74
CA CYS A 362 -10.45 22.37 -15.94
C CYS A 362 -10.67 23.88 -15.99
N HIS A 363 -9.75 24.63 -15.38
CA HIS A 363 -9.77 26.08 -15.34
C HIS A 363 -8.45 26.63 -15.84
N ALA A 364 -8.51 27.75 -16.58
CA ALA A 364 -7.33 28.45 -17.02
C ALA A 364 -6.46 28.87 -15.83
N ASP A 365 -5.17 28.57 -15.89
CA ASP A 365 -4.20 28.89 -14.84
C ASP A 365 -3.20 29.91 -15.36
N ARG A 366 -3.39 31.18 -14.97
CA ARG A 366 -2.45 32.30 -15.20
C ARG A 366 -1.85 32.35 -16.61
N GLN A 367 -2.68 32.10 -17.63
CA GLN A 367 -2.25 31.96 -19.03
C GLN A 367 -1.38 33.14 -19.53
N SER A 368 -1.68 34.37 -19.11
CA SER A 368 -0.89 35.55 -19.50
C SER A 368 0.56 35.51 -18.99
N GLN A 369 0.79 34.94 -17.81
CA GLN A 369 2.13 34.80 -17.22
C GLN A 369 2.88 33.58 -17.78
N ARG A 370 2.16 32.61 -18.36
CA ARG A 370 2.70 31.32 -18.82
C ARG A 370 2.91 31.21 -20.32
N ARG A 371 2.23 32.05 -21.13
CA ARG A 371 2.20 31.93 -22.60
C ARG A 371 3.59 31.90 -23.26
N ASN A 372 4.55 32.62 -22.71
CA ASN A 372 5.89 32.77 -23.28
C ASN A 372 6.96 32.00 -22.49
N ASN A 373 6.56 31.12 -21.58
CA ASN A 373 7.49 30.32 -20.81
C ASN A 373 8.14 29.23 -21.70
N PRO A 374 9.38 28.83 -21.42
CA PRO A 374 9.95 27.64 -22.02
C PRO A 374 9.15 26.38 -21.66
N PRO A 375 9.32 25.27 -22.41
CA PRO A 375 8.74 23.98 -22.04
C PRO A 375 9.15 23.57 -20.62
N PRO A 376 8.26 22.89 -19.86
CA PRO A 376 8.62 22.40 -18.54
C PRO A 376 9.81 21.44 -18.58
N MET A 377 10.64 21.51 -17.56
CA MET A 377 11.83 20.69 -17.40
C MET A 377 11.66 19.69 -16.27
N GLN A 378 12.42 18.61 -16.34
CA GLN A 378 12.34 17.50 -15.40
C GLN A 378 13.63 17.41 -14.61
N TYR A 379 13.52 17.10 -13.31
CA TYR A 379 14.66 16.95 -12.43
C TYR A 379 14.46 15.73 -11.54
N TYR A 380 15.33 14.72 -11.67
CA TYR A 380 15.35 13.58 -10.77
C TYR A 380 16.05 13.97 -9.47
N LEU A 381 15.37 13.77 -8.35
CA LEU A 381 15.86 13.99 -6.99
C LEU A 381 16.26 12.63 -6.40
N LYS A 382 17.57 12.34 -6.41
CA LYS A 382 18.10 11.04 -5.96
C LYS A 382 17.77 10.76 -4.50
N GLU A 383 17.73 11.81 -3.68
CA GLU A 383 17.50 11.77 -2.25
C GLU A 383 16.08 11.27 -1.90
N THR A 384 15.09 11.59 -2.74
CA THR A 384 13.68 11.17 -2.53
C THR A 384 13.23 10.07 -3.48
N GLY A 385 13.96 9.80 -4.55
CA GLY A 385 13.51 8.90 -5.61
C GLY A 385 12.32 9.44 -6.39
N GLU A 386 12.19 10.77 -6.48
CA GLU A 386 11.12 11.46 -7.20
C GLU A 386 11.64 12.11 -8.49
N ILE A 387 10.79 12.13 -9.52
CA ILE A 387 10.94 13.00 -10.70
C ILE A 387 10.01 14.19 -10.50
N CYS A 388 10.56 15.41 -10.56
CA CYS A 388 9.80 16.64 -10.44
C CYS A 388 9.74 17.36 -11.79
N VAL A 389 8.56 17.85 -12.16
CA VAL A 389 8.35 18.67 -13.36
C VAL A 389 8.17 20.12 -12.96
N LEU A 390 8.99 20.99 -13.55
CA LEU A 390 9.04 22.41 -13.22
C LEU A 390 8.78 23.27 -14.44
N GLU A 391 8.05 24.36 -14.26
CA GLU A 391 7.85 25.40 -15.25
C GLU A 391 8.67 26.64 -14.88
N PHE A 392 9.57 27.04 -15.78
CA PHE A 392 10.36 28.25 -15.62
C PHE A 392 9.59 29.45 -16.17
N TYR A 393 9.67 30.57 -15.46
CA TYR A 393 8.95 31.79 -15.84
C TYR A 393 9.87 32.80 -16.52
N ASN A 394 9.46 33.29 -17.69
CA ASN A 394 10.09 34.44 -18.35
C ASN A 394 9.56 35.77 -17.81
N ALA A 395 8.36 35.78 -17.23
CA ALA A 395 7.76 36.98 -16.66
C ALA A 395 8.52 37.44 -15.40
N THR A 396 8.85 38.72 -15.33
CA THR A 396 9.52 39.33 -14.17
C THR A 396 8.56 39.73 -13.06
N GLN A 397 7.25 39.75 -13.35
CA GLN A 397 6.21 40.14 -12.41
C GLN A 397 5.21 39.01 -12.23
N LEU A 398 5.29 38.33 -11.09
CA LEU A 398 4.51 37.13 -10.80
C LEU A 398 3.48 37.41 -9.71
N ARG A 399 2.29 36.84 -9.87
CA ARG A 399 1.21 36.94 -8.88
C ARG A 399 0.98 35.58 -8.24
N GLY A 400 0.54 35.59 -6.99
CA GLY A 400 0.16 34.37 -6.31
C GLY A 400 1.31 33.65 -5.61
N PHE A 401 2.47 34.28 -5.43
CA PHE A 401 3.64 33.67 -4.80
C PHE A 401 4.11 34.48 -3.60
N TYR A 402 4.21 33.82 -2.45
CA TYR A 402 4.68 34.40 -1.20
C TYR A 402 6.03 33.79 -0.81
N PRO A 403 7.10 34.59 -0.64
CA PRO A 403 8.39 34.09 -0.20
C PRO A 403 8.30 33.62 1.26
N ILE A 404 8.82 32.43 1.53
CA ILE A 404 8.79 31.78 2.85
C ILE A 404 10.15 31.88 3.54
N GLU A 405 11.21 31.59 2.79
CA GLU A 405 12.56 31.43 3.29
C GLU A 405 13.55 31.71 2.15
N THR A 406 14.70 32.30 2.47
CA THR A 406 15.82 32.45 1.54
C THR A 406 17.03 31.72 2.11
N LEU A 407 17.53 30.75 1.35
CA LEU A 407 18.72 29.98 1.66
C LEU A 407 19.92 30.60 0.95
N GLU A 408 21.04 30.69 1.66
CA GLU A 408 22.31 31.16 1.10
C GLU A 408 23.24 29.99 0.78
N ASN A 409 24.22 30.21 -0.10
CA ASN A 409 25.25 29.25 -0.47
C ASN A 409 24.72 27.90 -1.01
N VAL A 410 23.57 27.90 -1.70
CA VAL A 410 23.00 26.71 -2.33
C VAL A 410 23.76 26.40 -3.61
N GLU A 411 24.35 25.22 -3.71
CA GLU A 411 25.32 24.90 -4.77
C GLU A 411 24.75 24.97 -6.19
N ASN A 412 23.52 24.49 -6.37
CA ASN A 412 22.89 24.37 -7.67
C ASN A 412 21.37 24.40 -7.56
N ILE A 413 20.71 24.58 -8.72
CA ILE A 413 19.25 24.65 -8.78
C ILE A 413 18.57 23.34 -8.31
N LYS A 414 19.14 22.15 -8.61
CA LYS A 414 18.61 20.86 -8.13
C LYS A 414 18.51 20.84 -6.60
N SER A 415 19.52 21.36 -5.90
CA SER A 415 19.54 21.47 -4.44
C SER A 415 18.46 22.43 -3.92
N CYS A 416 18.22 23.53 -4.65
CA CYS A 416 17.13 24.46 -4.35
C CYS A 416 15.75 23.81 -4.52
N ILE A 417 15.56 23.03 -5.59
CA ILE A 417 14.33 22.25 -5.84
C ILE A 417 14.11 21.23 -4.71
N PHE A 418 15.15 20.47 -4.35
CA PHE A 418 15.10 19.51 -3.25
C PHE A 418 14.76 20.18 -1.91
N ALA A 419 15.36 21.34 -1.61
CA ALA A 419 15.05 22.09 -0.40
C ALA A 419 13.59 22.54 -0.33
N CYS A 420 13.02 22.98 -1.46
CA CYS A 420 11.59 23.27 -1.57
C CYS A 420 10.76 22.00 -1.35
N ARG A 421 11.16 20.87 -1.96
CA ARG A 421 10.45 19.60 -1.85
C ARG A 421 10.36 19.09 -0.41
N LEU A 422 11.44 19.17 0.36
CA LEU A 422 11.45 18.84 1.79
C LEU A 422 10.49 19.70 2.63
N ARG A 423 10.24 20.94 2.19
CA ARG A 423 9.36 21.91 2.87
C ARG A 423 7.93 21.90 2.35
N TYR A 424 7.59 20.95 1.47
CA TYR A 424 6.23 20.78 0.98
C TYR A 424 5.25 20.52 2.14
N SER A 425 5.58 19.62 3.06
CA SER A 425 4.68 19.26 4.17
C SER A 425 4.52 20.34 5.24
N SER A 426 5.56 21.14 5.48
CA SER A 426 5.55 22.18 6.52
C SER A 426 4.98 23.51 6.04
N TYR A 427 5.33 23.92 4.81
CA TYR A 427 5.03 25.25 4.31
C TYR A 427 4.36 25.27 2.93
N ILE A 428 4.09 24.10 2.34
CA ILE A 428 3.53 23.97 1.00
C ILE A 428 4.39 24.76 0.00
N CYS A 429 5.71 24.51 0.05
CA CYS A 429 6.62 25.09 -0.93
C CYS A 429 6.32 24.51 -2.32
N LEU A 430 6.07 25.41 -3.28
CA LEU A 430 5.62 25.08 -4.63
C LEU A 430 6.44 25.80 -5.71
N ALA A 431 7.26 26.78 -5.35
CA ALA A 431 8.10 27.49 -6.32
C ALA A 431 9.43 27.92 -5.69
N ILE A 432 10.40 28.18 -6.55
CA ILE A 432 11.75 28.62 -6.19
C ILE A 432 12.17 29.82 -7.04
N ASN A 433 13.05 30.65 -6.49
CA ASN A 433 13.85 31.60 -7.24
C ASN A 433 15.33 31.38 -6.90
N TYR A 434 16.12 30.96 -7.88
CA TYR A 434 17.54 30.67 -7.70
C TYR A 434 18.39 31.73 -8.40
N THR A 435 19.30 32.38 -7.67
CA THR A 435 20.13 33.48 -8.17
C THR A 435 21.54 33.03 -8.52
N MET A 436 22.23 33.78 -9.38
CA MET A 436 23.66 33.55 -9.68
C MET A 436 24.57 33.69 -8.45
N LYS A 437 24.11 34.34 -7.38
CA LYS A 437 24.80 34.44 -6.09
C LYS A 437 24.60 33.20 -5.21
N LYS A 438 24.08 32.09 -5.75
CA LYS A 438 23.77 30.86 -5.01
C LYS A 438 22.74 31.07 -3.90
N GLN A 439 21.83 32.04 -4.06
CA GLN A 439 20.70 32.22 -3.15
C GLN A 439 19.47 31.52 -3.71
N CYS A 440 18.73 30.83 -2.85
CA CYS A 440 17.53 30.08 -3.19
C CYS A 440 16.37 30.59 -2.33
N THR A 441 15.46 31.35 -2.93
CA THR A 441 14.24 31.77 -2.26
C THR A 441 13.13 30.77 -2.53
N LEU A 442 12.43 30.35 -1.48
CA LEU A 442 11.35 29.37 -1.51
C LEU A 442 10.00 30.07 -1.42
N PHE A 443 9.02 29.60 -2.18
CA PHE A 443 7.71 30.23 -2.29
C PHE A 443 6.57 29.25 -2.06
N ARG A 444 5.50 29.72 -1.41
CA ARG A 444 4.19 29.05 -1.40
C ARG A 444 3.20 29.84 -2.23
N GLN A 445 2.10 29.19 -2.59
CA GLN A 445 1.03 29.86 -3.31
C GLN A 445 0.17 30.71 -2.36
N ASP A 446 -0.01 31.99 -2.68
CA ASP A 446 -0.89 32.92 -1.98
C ASP A 446 -1.45 33.96 -2.96
N LEU A 447 -2.71 33.74 -3.38
CA LEU A 447 -3.41 34.59 -4.35
C LEU A 447 -3.67 36.02 -3.85
N ARG A 448 -3.55 36.27 -2.55
CA ARG A 448 -3.75 37.61 -1.95
C ARG A 448 -2.44 38.40 -1.88
N HIS A 449 -1.31 37.77 -2.17
CA HIS A 449 -0.02 38.43 -2.11
C HIS A 449 0.15 39.46 -3.23
N LYS A 450 0.94 40.50 -2.94
CA LYS A 450 1.34 41.51 -3.92
C LYS A 450 2.17 40.86 -5.04
N ILE A 451 2.31 41.58 -6.15
CA ILE A 451 3.15 41.16 -7.26
C ILE A 451 4.58 40.96 -6.75
N TYR A 452 5.13 39.76 -6.97
CA TYR A 452 6.53 39.46 -6.75
C TYR A 452 7.33 39.88 -7.98
N ASN A 453 8.37 40.69 -7.77
CA ASN A 453 9.32 41.06 -8.81
C ASN A 453 10.51 40.09 -8.75
N VAL A 454 10.68 39.31 -9.80
CA VAL A 454 11.80 38.38 -9.96
C VAL A 454 13.10 39.18 -10.07
N GLU A 455 14.11 38.82 -9.28
CA GLU A 455 15.43 39.45 -9.31
C GLU A 455 16.07 39.35 -10.71
N SER A 456 16.84 40.34 -11.11
CA SER A 456 17.61 40.24 -12.34
C SER A 456 18.65 39.11 -12.24
N GLN A 457 18.88 38.40 -13.34
CA GLN A 457 19.81 37.26 -13.38
C GLN A 457 19.45 36.15 -12.36
N SER A 458 18.17 35.91 -12.13
CA SER A 458 17.68 34.76 -11.37
C SER A 458 16.75 33.90 -12.20
N LEU A 459 16.57 32.66 -11.77
CA LEU A 459 15.68 31.68 -12.39
C LEU A 459 14.51 31.39 -11.44
N PHE A 460 13.34 31.87 -11.81
CA PHE A 460 12.10 31.53 -11.13
C PHE A 460 11.46 30.29 -11.76
N ALA A 461 11.12 29.31 -10.93
CA ALA A 461 10.44 28.09 -11.37
C ALA A 461 9.33 27.66 -10.41
N GLU A 462 8.19 27.24 -10.96
CA GLU A 462 7.10 26.60 -10.22
C GLU A 462 7.20 25.08 -10.39
N ILE A 463 7.10 24.34 -9.29
CA ILE A 463 7.03 22.89 -9.26
C ILE A 463 5.58 22.49 -9.56
N LEU A 464 5.34 21.96 -10.75
CA LEU A 464 4.00 21.57 -11.19
C LEU A 464 3.53 20.29 -10.50
N PHE A 465 4.42 19.31 -10.38
CA PHE A 465 4.22 18.09 -9.61
C PHE A 465 5.55 17.35 -9.38
N CYS A 466 5.56 16.48 -8.40
CA CYS A 466 6.59 15.46 -8.21
C CYS A 466 5.91 14.10 -8.01
N GLU A 467 6.48 13.05 -8.58
CA GLU A 467 6.02 11.68 -8.36
C GLU A 467 7.20 10.72 -8.28
N PRO A 468 7.03 9.50 -7.71
CA PRO A 468 8.09 8.51 -7.71
C PRO A 468 8.59 8.27 -9.13
N GLY A 469 9.90 8.21 -9.34
CA GLY A 469 10.52 8.12 -10.65
C GLY A 469 11.94 7.60 -10.59
N THR A 470 12.58 7.48 -11.74
CA THR A 470 13.97 7.05 -11.88
C THR A 470 14.76 8.09 -12.65
N LEU A 471 16.10 7.98 -12.62
CA LEU A 471 16.96 8.83 -13.44
C LEU A 471 16.65 8.74 -14.94
N ALA A 472 16.17 7.57 -15.42
CA ALA A 472 15.78 7.41 -16.81
C ALA A 472 14.64 8.38 -17.18
N ASP A 473 13.73 8.67 -16.25
CA ASP A 473 12.60 9.55 -16.51
C ASP A 473 13.04 11.01 -16.70
N GLU A 474 14.22 11.42 -16.21
CA GLU A 474 14.79 12.75 -16.50
C GLU A 474 15.22 12.91 -17.98
N ILE A 475 15.54 11.80 -18.65
CA ILE A 475 16.09 11.78 -20.02
C ILE A 475 15.00 11.55 -21.06
N PHE A 476 14.04 10.68 -20.75
CA PHE A 476 12.97 10.32 -21.68
C PHE A 476 11.79 11.26 -21.51
N ASP A 477 11.49 12.00 -22.58
CA ASP A 477 10.47 13.03 -22.58
C ASP A 477 9.08 12.47 -22.21
N PHE A 478 8.35 13.17 -21.33
CA PHE A 478 6.97 12.85 -20.98
C PHE A 478 6.08 12.91 -22.20
#